data_AF-X6JW01-F1
#
_entry.id   AF-X6JW01-F1
#
_cell.length_a   1.000
_cell.length_b   1.000
_cell.length_c   1.000
_cell.angle_alpha   90.00
_cell.angle_beta   90.00
_cell.angle_gamma   90.00
#
_symmetry.space_group_name_H-M   'P 1'
#
loop_
_entity.id
_entity.type
_entity.pdbx_description
1 polymer ?
#
loop_
_entity_poly.entity_id
_entity_poly.type
_entity_poly.pdbx_seq_one_letter_code
_entity_poly.pdbx_strand_id
1 'polypeptide(L)'
;MTAICIDCGTDTTPCSGSRGCRHAGRWQWYMVTRSVWRAAGMPKDRVLGYDETDGNFLCIPCLETRIGRDLQPADFPDLPVNEPSPWNTPLLAARKVGR
;
A
#
# COMPACT_ATOMS: atom_id res chain seq x y z
N MET A 1 -8.24 -10.55 -6.47
CA MET A 1 -7.42 -10.45 -5.26
C MET A 1 -7.65 -9.05 -4.71
N THR A 2 -8.13 -8.95 -3.47
CA THR A 2 -8.49 -7.69 -2.79
C THR A 2 -7.57 -7.55 -1.59
N ALA A 3 -6.88 -6.43 -1.45
CA ALA A 3 -6.02 -6.13 -0.31
C ALA A 3 -6.78 -5.22 0.66
N ILE A 4 -7.24 -5.78 1.77
CA ILE A 4 -8.03 -5.03 2.75
C ILE A 4 -7.10 -4.37 3.78
N CYS A 5 -7.34 -3.07 4.03
CA CYS A 5 -6.65 -2.35 5.10
C CYS A 5 -7.04 -2.91 6.47
N ILE A 6 -6.07 -3.33 7.26
CA ILE A 6 -6.33 -3.95 8.57
C ILE A 6 -6.86 -2.98 9.63
N ASP A 7 -6.69 -1.67 9.42
CA ASP A 7 -7.14 -0.66 10.39
C ASP A 7 -8.54 -0.15 10.10
N CYS A 8 -8.89 0.01 8.82
CA CYS A 8 -10.15 0.67 8.44
C CYS A 8 -11.03 -0.14 7.49
N GLY A 9 -10.57 -1.31 7.02
CA GLY A 9 -11.34 -2.16 6.12
C GLY A 9 -11.42 -1.68 4.67
N THR A 10 -10.80 -0.55 4.31
CA THR A 10 -10.76 -0.08 2.92
C THR A 10 -10.06 -1.10 2.02
N ASP A 11 -10.71 -1.47 0.91
CA ASP A 11 -10.08 -2.23 -0.17
C ASP A 11 -9.11 -1.32 -0.93
N THR A 12 -7.82 -1.63 -0.82
CA THR A 12 -6.73 -0.86 -1.44
C THR A 12 -6.43 -1.30 -2.86
N THR A 13 -6.95 -2.44 -3.30
CA THR A 13 -6.82 -2.93 -4.68
C THR A 13 -8.18 -3.40 -5.16
N PRO A 14 -9.17 -2.49 -5.26
CA PRO A 14 -10.51 -2.87 -5.65
C PRO A 14 -10.46 -3.38 -7.08
N CYS A 15 -10.49 -4.70 -7.23
CA CYS A 15 -10.63 -5.35 -8.51
C CYS A 15 -11.78 -6.34 -8.48
N SER A 16 -12.73 -6.12 -9.39
CA SER A 16 -13.91 -6.99 -9.55
C SER A 16 -13.61 -8.34 -10.22
N GLY A 17 -12.36 -8.60 -10.64
CA GLY A 17 -11.97 -9.83 -11.34
C GLY A 17 -12.50 -9.94 -12.78
N SER A 18 -13.39 -9.03 -13.19
CA SER A 18 -13.92 -8.96 -14.55
C SER A 18 -12.90 -8.43 -15.55
N ARG A 19 -12.95 -8.91 -16.80
CA ARG A 19 -12.14 -8.37 -17.90
C ARG A 19 -12.45 -6.86 -18.05
N GLY A 20 -11.42 -6.02 -17.91
CA GLY A 20 -11.60 -4.56 -17.90
C GLY A 20 -11.80 -3.94 -16.52
N CYS A 21 -11.67 -4.71 -15.43
CA CYS A 21 -11.40 -4.21 -14.08
C CYS A 21 -10.16 -3.28 -14.12
N ARG A 22 -10.37 -2.00 -14.40
CA ARG A 22 -9.33 -0.97 -14.47
C ARG A 22 -9.86 0.24 -13.73
N HIS A 23 -9.86 0.14 -12.41
CA HIS A 23 -10.25 1.24 -11.54
C HIS A 23 -9.10 2.25 -11.45
N ALA A 24 -8.91 3.02 -12.52
CA ALA A 24 -7.94 4.12 -12.56
C ALA A 24 -8.14 5.04 -11.35
N GLY A 25 -7.04 5.47 -10.75
CA GLY A 25 -7.08 6.36 -9.59
C GLY A 25 -7.59 5.75 -8.28
N ARG A 26 -7.72 4.42 -8.15
CA ARG A 26 -8.30 3.79 -6.95
C ARG A 26 -7.37 2.85 -6.18
N TRP A 27 -6.20 2.55 -6.72
CA TRP A 27 -5.30 1.56 -6.15
C TRP A 27 -4.30 2.22 -5.21
N GLN A 28 -4.11 1.61 -4.05
CA GLN A 28 -3.02 1.89 -3.13
C GLN A 28 -2.17 0.63 -3.02
N TRP A 29 -1.64 0.16 -4.16
CA TRP A 29 -0.69 -0.96 -4.19
C TRP A 29 0.74 -0.41 -4.20
N TYR A 30 1.50 -0.69 -3.14
CA TYR A 30 2.82 -0.11 -2.93
C TYR A 30 3.68 -1.00 -2.01
N MET A 31 4.97 -0.70 -1.98
CA MET A 31 5.90 -1.23 -0.98
C MET A 31 6.62 -0.05 -0.31
N VAL A 32 6.83 -0.12 1.00
CA VAL A 32 7.69 0.83 1.72
C VAL A 32 8.89 0.12 2.32
N THR A 33 9.89 0.91 2.72
CA THR A 33 11.09 0.40 3.38
C THR A 33 10.75 -0.35 4.66
N ARG A 34 11.64 -1.27 5.03
CA ARG A 34 11.51 -2.04 6.28
C ARG A 34 11.45 -1.16 7.53
N SER A 35 12.10 0.01 7.53
CA SER A 35 12.04 0.97 8.63
C SER A 35 10.63 1.52 8.83
N VAL A 36 9.92 1.82 7.74
CA VAL A 36 8.54 2.32 7.79
C VAL A 36 7.60 1.22 8.29
N TRP A 37 7.71 -0.01 7.77
CA TRP A 37 6.90 -1.11 8.27
C TRP A 37 7.13 -1.39 9.76
N ARG A 38 8.39 -1.35 10.20
CA ARG A 38 8.72 -1.49 11.62
C ARG A 38 8.13 -0.36 12.46
N ALA A 39 8.22 0.89 11.99
CA ALA A 39 7.65 2.05 12.68
C ALA A 39 6.12 1.96 12.80
N ALA A 40 5.46 1.37 11.79
CA ALA A 40 4.02 1.11 11.79
C ALA A 40 3.61 -0.10 12.67
N GLY A 41 4.54 -0.69 13.41
CA GLY A 41 4.28 -1.86 14.26
C GLY A 41 3.96 -3.13 13.47
N MET A 42 4.40 -3.24 12.22
CA MET A 42 4.20 -4.44 11.39
C MET A 42 5.34 -5.46 11.67
N PRO A 43 5.05 -6.64 12.25
CA PRO A 43 6.06 -7.61 12.65
C PRO A 43 6.72 -8.31 11.45
N LYS A 44 7.96 -8.80 11.64
CA LYS A 44 8.76 -9.54 10.64
C LYS A 44 8.26 -10.97 10.43
N ASP A 45 7.46 -11.42 11.38
CA ASP A 45 7.02 -12.78 11.69
C ASP A 45 5.52 -12.99 11.37
N ARG A 46 4.84 -11.96 10.85
CA ARG A 46 3.59 -12.12 10.09
C ARG A 46 3.82 -12.24 8.58
N VAL A 47 5.02 -12.67 8.18
CA VAL A 47 5.16 -13.44 6.95
C VAL A 47 4.62 -14.82 7.27
N LEU A 48 3.30 -14.88 7.36
CA LEU A 48 2.54 -16.10 7.17
C LEU A 48 2.96 -16.67 5.79
N GLY A 49 2.83 -17.98 5.57
CA GLY A 49 3.32 -18.70 4.38
C GLY A 49 3.01 -17.99 3.05
N TYR A 50 3.68 -18.37 1.95
CA TYR A 50 3.44 -17.78 0.62
C TYR A 50 1.95 -17.85 0.19
N ASP A 51 1.19 -18.73 0.85
CA ASP A 51 -0.23 -19.03 0.84
C ASP A 51 -1.09 -18.23 1.86
N GLU A 52 -0.48 -17.46 2.74
CA GLU A 52 -1.11 -16.66 3.81
C GLU A 52 -0.69 -15.17 3.76
N THR A 53 -0.21 -14.69 2.61
CA THR A 53 -0.05 -13.24 2.36
C THR A 53 -1.38 -12.47 2.34
N ASP A 54 -2.50 -13.19 2.48
CA ASP A 54 -3.81 -12.63 2.79
C ASP A 54 -3.81 -12.02 4.19
N GLY A 55 -3.65 -10.71 4.28
CA GLY A 55 -4.38 -9.99 5.32
C GLY A 55 -3.65 -8.97 6.16
N ASN A 56 -2.46 -8.48 5.78
CA ASN A 56 -1.86 -7.34 6.49
C ASN A 56 -1.44 -6.23 5.53
N PHE A 57 -2.43 -5.54 4.95
CA PHE A 57 -2.21 -4.32 4.15
C PHE A 57 -2.64 -3.08 4.95
N LEU A 58 -2.03 -1.93 4.69
CA LEU A 58 -2.46 -0.64 5.22
C LEU A 58 -2.71 0.33 4.07
N CYS A 59 -3.82 1.04 4.10
CA CYS A 59 -4.00 2.20 3.21
C CYS A 59 -3.01 3.31 3.64
N ILE A 60 -2.68 4.22 2.73
CA ILE A 60 -1.72 5.30 2.98
C ILE A 60 -2.09 6.11 4.24
N PRO A 61 -3.35 6.55 4.45
CA PRO A 61 -3.72 7.30 5.66
C PRO A 61 -3.49 6.52 6.96
N CYS A 62 -3.81 5.22 7.00
CA CYS A 62 -3.58 4.40 8.19
C CYS A 62 -2.09 4.17 8.45
N LEU A 63 -1.31 3.95 7.39
CA LEU A 63 0.15 3.85 7.52
C LEU A 63 0.74 5.15 8.09
N GLU A 64 0.37 6.30 7.54
CA GLU A 64 0.81 7.63 8.00
C GLU A 64 0.39 7.90 9.45
N THR A 65 -0.82 7.50 9.82
CA THR A 65 -1.33 7.60 11.21
C THR A 65 -0.48 6.78 12.16
N ARG A 66 -0.16 5.53 11.80
CA ARG A 66 0.64 4.65 12.66
C ARG A 66 2.08 5.13 12.85
N ILE A 67 2.70 5.68 11.81
CA ILE A 67 4.08 6.21 11.90
C ILE A 67 4.14 7.65 12.44
N GLY A 68 2.99 8.31 12.60
CA GLY A 68 2.89 9.67 13.11
C GLY A 68 3.42 10.75 12.17
N ARG A 69 3.53 10.47 10.86
CA ARG A 69 3.97 11.42 9.84
C ARG A 69 3.48 11.04 8.44
N ASP A 70 3.52 12.01 7.55
CA ASP A 70 3.36 11.80 6.12
C ASP A 70 4.50 10.96 5.53
N LEU A 71 4.16 10.04 4.63
CA LEU A 71 5.15 9.31 3.83
C LEU A 71 5.87 10.26 2.88
N GLN A 72 7.13 9.97 2.64
CA GLN A 72 8.00 10.70 1.74
C GLN A 72 8.48 9.79 0.60
N PRO A 73 8.92 10.33 -0.54
CA PRO A 73 9.44 9.52 -1.65
C PRO A 73 10.52 8.53 -1.22
N ALA A 74 11.39 8.93 -0.30
CA ALA A 74 12.47 8.09 0.24
C ALA A 74 11.97 6.87 1.04
N ASP A 75 10.71 6.84 1.45
CA ASP A 75 10.10 5.69 2.11
C ASP A 75 9.77 4.56 1.14
N PHE A 76 9.73 4.83 -0.17
CA PHE A 76 9.43 3.87 -1.22
C PHE A 76 10.75 3.35 -1.81
N PRO A 77 11.09 2.06 -1.65
CA PRO A 77 12.25 1.47 -2.30
C PRO A 77 12.07 1.46 -3.82
N ASP A 78 13.19 1.47 -4.55
CA ASP A 78 13.22 1.36 -6.00
C ASP A 78 12.80 -0.06 -6.44
N LEU A 79 11.50 -0.23 -6.65
CA LEU A 79 10.85 -1.49 -7.04
C LEU A 79 9.77 -1.17 -8.07
N PRO A 80 9.50 -2.07 -9.05
CA PRO A 80 8.48 -1.84 -10.08
C PRO A 80 7.08 -1.52 -9.52
N VAL A 81 6.72 -2.06 -8.35
CA VAL A 81 5.44 -1.76 -7.67
C VAL A 81 5.30 -0.28 -7.26
N ASN A 82 6.43 0.40 -7.07
CA ASN A 82 6.48 1.79 -6.65
C ASN A 82 6.56 2.77 -7.81
N GLU A 83 6.69 2.30 -9.06
CA GLU A 83 6.64 3.17 -10.22
C GLU A 83 5.27 3.90 -10.31
N PRO A 84 5.24 5.11 -10.90
CA PRO A 84 4.00 5.81 -11.19
C PRO A 84 3.08 4.96 -12.10
N SER A 85 1.82 4.84 -11.72
CA SER A 85 0.81 4.09 -12.46
C SER A 85 -0.49 4.87 -12.50
N PRO A 86 -1.24 4.86 -13.62
CA PRO A 86 -2.57 5.48 -13.71
C PRO A 86 -3.60 4.86 -12.76
N TRP A 87 -3.28 3.72 -12.14
CA TRP A 87 -4.14 3.09 -11.15
C TRP A 87 -3.97 3.68 -9.75
N ASN A 88 -2.82 4.31 -9.47
CA ASN A 88 -2.54 4.90 -8.16
C ASN A 88 -3.61 5.91 -7.78
N THR A 89 -4.11 5.86 -6.55
CA THR A 89 -4.87 6.98 -5.99
C THR A 89 -4.06 8.27 -6.06
N PRO A 90 -4.72 9.44 -6.18
CA PRO A 90 -4.01 10.73 -6.15
C PRO A 90 -3.08 10.88 -4.93
N LEU A 91 -3.50 10.34 -3.78
CA LEU A 91 -2.70 10.34 -2.56
C LEU A 91 -1.41 9.51 -2.71
N LEU A 92 -1.51 8.25 -3.17
CA LEU A 92 -0.32 7.41 -3.37
C LEU A 92 0.62 8.03 -4.41
N ALA A 93 0.07 8.56 -5.51
CA ALA A 93 0.86 9.23 -6.53
C ALA A 93 1.64 10.41 -5.94
N ALA A 94 1.00 11.26 -5.12
CA ALA A 94 1.66 12.38 -4.48
C ALA A 94 2.80 11.96 -3.53
N ARG A 95 2.67 10.82 -2.82
CA ARG A 95 3.72 10.32 -1.92
C ARG A 95 4.93 9.73 -2.65
N LYS A 96 4.72 9.14 -3.82
CA LYS A 96 5.79 8.53 -4.65
C LYS A 96 6.70 9.56 -5.32
N VAL A 97 6.15 10.69 -5.77
CA VAL A 97 6.89 11.65 -6.64
C VAL A 97 7.48 12.83 -5.84
N GLY A 98 7.03 13.02 -4.59
CA GLY A 98 7.37 14.19 -3.78
C GLY A 98 6.46 15.36 -4.12
N ARG A 99 6.14 16.19 -3.12
CA ARG A 99 5.39 17.44 -3.37
C ARG A 99 6.28 18.48 -4.01
#